data_AF-A0AAU7EE54-F1
#
_entry.id   AF-A0AAU7EE54-F1
#
_cell.length_a   1.000
_cell.length_b   1.000
_cell.length_c   1.000
_cell.angle_alpha   90.00
_cell.angle_beta   90.00
_cell.angle_gamma   90.00
#
_symmetry.space_group_name_H-M   'P 1'
#
loop_
_entity.id
_entity.type
_entity.pdbx_description
1 polymer ?
#
loop_
_entity_poly.entity_id
_entity_poly.type
_entity_poly.pdbx_seq_one_letter_code
_entity_poly.pdbx_strand_id
1 'polypeptide(L)' 'MRNERIERTKRFGIDCWKFCFKVPKSREYNAFVNQLIKSSSSVGANYRASQRAKSTSDFIYKLK' A
#
# COMPACT_ATOMS: atom_id res chain seq x y z
N MET A 1 -3.52 14.65 -12.77
CA MET A 1 -2.95 14.70 -11.40
C MET A 1 -3.63 13.78 -10.39
N ARG A 2 -4.96 13.87 -10.11
CA ARG A 2 -5.62 13.04 -9.05
C ARG A 2 -5.56 11.53 -9.30
N ASN A 3 -5.76 11.10 -10.55
CA ASN A 3 -5.72 9.68 -10.94
C ASN A 3 -4.29 9.11 -10.95
N GLU A 4 -3.27 9.94 -11.18
CA GLU A 4 -1.87 9.51 -11.23
C GLU A 4 -1.43 8.93 -9.88
N ARG A 5 -1.74 9.60 -8.77
CA ARG A 5 -1.38 9.11 -7.42
C ARG A 5 -2.10 7.81 -7.05
N ILE A 6 -3.36 7.65 -7.46
CA ILE A 6 -4.12 6.41 -7.24
C ILE A 6 -3.48 5.26 -8.01
N GLU A 7 -3.14 5.48 -9.28
CA GLU A 7 -2.50 4.46 -10.10
C GLU A 7 -1.09 4.12 -9.59
N ARG A 8 -0.32 5.11 -9.14
CA ARG A 8 1.02 4.89 -8.56
C ARG A 8 0.98 4.06 -7.28
N THR A 9 0.08 4.39 -6.36
CA THR A 9 -0.06 3.63 -5.10
C THR A 9 -0.60 2.21 -5.32
N LYS A 10 -1.51 2.03 -6.30
CA LYS A 10 -1.96 0.70 -6.73
C LYS A 10 -0.83 -0.10 -7.37
N ARG A 11 -0.06 0.51 -8.28
CA ARG A 11 1.08 -0.11 -8.95
C ARG A 11 2.13 -0.56 -7.93
N PHE A 12 2.44 0.29 -6.95
CA PHE A 12 3.37 -0.05 -5.87
C PHE A 12 2.98 -1.33 -5.13
N GLY A 13 1.72 -1.46 -4.70
CA GLY A 13 1.24 -2.69 -4.05
C GLY A 13 1.35 -3.93 -4.93
N ILE A 14 1.03 -3.80 -6.23
CA ILE A 14 1.16 -4.90 -7.21
C ILE A 14 2.63 -5.29 -7.40
N ASP A 15 3.54 -4.32 -7.45
CA ASP A 15 4.96 -4.58 -7.66
C ASP A 15 5.59 -5.24 -6.42
N CYS A 16 5.21 -4.82 -5.21
CA CYS A 16 5.57 -5.53 -3.97
C CYS A 16 5.04 -6.96 -3.94
N TRP A 17 3.81 -7.19 -4.40
CA TRP A 17 3.25 -8.54 -4.51
C TRP A 17 4.03 -9.40 -5.52
N LYS A 18 4.35 -8.86 -6.71
CA LYS A 18 5.18 -9.54 -7.72
C LYS A 18 6.59 -9.85 -7.21
N PHE A 19 7.16 -8.95 -6.40
CA PHE A 19 8.43 -9.22 -5.72
C PHE A 19 8.29 -10.39 -4.74
N CYS A 20 7.29 -10.35 -3.85
CA CYS A 20 7.03 -11.42 -2.88
C CYS A 20 6.74 -12.77 -3.54
N PHE A 21 6.17 -12.77 -4.74
CA PHE A 21 5.95 -13.99 -5.52
C PHE A 21 7.27 -14.70 -5.84
N LYS A 22 8.34 -13.96 -6.11
CA LYS A 22 9.68 -14.48 -6.47
C LYS A 22 10.53 -14.89 -5.24
N VAL A 23 10.15 -14.48 -4.04
CA VAL A 23 10.85 -14.84 -2.80
C VAL A 23 10.67 -16.34 -2.51
N PRO A 24 11.73 -17.07 -2.08
CA PRO A 24 11.63 -18.48 -1.73
C PRO A 24 10.50 -18.76 -0.73
N LYS A 25 9.78 -19.85 -0.94
CA LYS A 25 8.66 -20.27 -0.08
C LYS A 25 9.20 -21.07 1.09
N SER A 26 9.67 -20.37 2.11
CA SER A 26 10.13 -20.96 3.36
C SER A 26 9.58 -20.20 4.57
N ARG A 27 9.61 -20.84 5.74
CA ARG A 27 9.05 -20.29 6.98
C ARG A 27 9.73 -19.00 7.39
N GLU A 28 11.04 -18.90 7.13
CA GLU A 28 11.90 -17.76 7.45
C GLU A 28 11.45 -16.50 6.68
N TYR A 29 11.02 -16.65 5.41
CA TYR A 29 10.61 -15.52 4.57
C TYR A 29 9.14 -15.10 4.78
N ASN A 30 8.30 -15.96 5.34
CA ASN A 30 6.86 -15.70 5.49
C ASN A 30 6.58 -14.41 6.30
N ALA A 31 7.35 -14.14 7.35
CA ALA A 31 7.18 -12.93 8.15
C ALA A 31 7.38 -11.66 7.32
N PHE A 32 8.47 -11.61 6.55
CA PHE A 32 8.82 -10.47 5.70
C PHE A 32 7.82 -10.29 4.55
N VAL A 33 7.43 -11.37 3.88
CA VAL A 33 6.43 -11.35 2.80
C VAL A 33 5.09 -10.83 3.33
N ASN A 34 4.63 -11.34 4.47
CA ASN A 34 3.38 -10.90 5.07
C ASN A 34 3.41 -9.42 5.48
N GLN A 35 4.52 -8.97 6.07
CA GLN A 35 4.69 -7.57 6.45
C GLN A 35 4.68 -6.66 5.22
N LEU A 36 5.43 -7.01 4.18
CA LEU A 36 5.54 -6.22 2.97
C LEU A 36 4.22 -6.15 2.18
N ILE A 37 3.50 -7.26 2.04
CA ILE A 37 2.20 -7.27 1.35
C ILE A 37 1.18 -6.38 2.09
N LYS A 38 1.14 -6.47 3.43
CA LYS A 38 0.22 -5.66 4.24
C LYS A 38 0.57 -4.17 4.20
N SER A 39 1.85 -3.82 4.39
CA SER A 39 2.28 -2.42 4.41
C SER A 39 2.21 -1.75 3.03
N SER A 40 2.53 -2.47 1.96
CA SER A 40 2.47 -1.90 0.61
C SER A 40 1.04 -1.66 0.13
N SER A 41 0.10 -2.56 0.44
CA SER A 41 -1.32 -2.38 0.11
C SER A 41 -1.99 -1.30 0.95
N SER A 42 -1.56 -1.10 2.21
CA SER A 42 -2.14 -0.08 3.09
C SER A 42 -1.90 1.35 2.57
N VAL A 43 -0.78 1.62 1.87
CA VAL A 43 -0.50 2.93 1.25
C VAL A 43 -1.63 3.35 0.29
N GLY A 44 -2.03 2.45 -0.61
CA GLY A 44 -3.12 2.73 -1.55
C GLY A 44 -4.48 2.85 -0.86
N ALA A 45 -4.73 2.05 0.18
CA ALA A 45 -5.95 2.10 0.97
C ALA A 45 -6.08 3.43 1.74
N ASN A 46 -5.04 3.84 2.44
CA ASN A 46 -4.95 5.11 3.19
C ASN A 46 -5.06 6.31 2.26
N TYR A 47 -4.36 6.31 1.13
CA TYR A 47 -4.50 7.37 0.14
C TYR A 47 -5.94 7.48 -0.40
N ARG A 48 -6.59 6.35 -0.71
CA ARG A 48 -8.01 6.35 -1.11
C ARG A 48 -8.93 6.84 0.01
N ALA A 49 -8.62 6.52 1.26
CA ALA A 49 -9.38 7.00 2.40
C ALA A 49 -9.24 8.52 2.59
N SER A 50 -8.04 9.08 2.40
CA SER A 50 -7.81 10.54 2.49
C SER A 50 -8.61 11.30 1.44
N GLN A 51 -8.83 10.73 0.25
CA GLN A 51 -9.70 11.33 -0.77
C GLN A 51 -11.17 11.49 -0.33
N ARG A 52 -11.59 10.83 0.74
CA ARG A 52 -12.93 10.93 1.37
C ARG A 52 -12.87 11.61 2.75
N ALA A 53 -11.86 12.44 2.99
CA ALA A 53 -11.71 13.15 4.25
C ALA A 53 -12.82 14.21 4.46
N LYS A 54 -13.22 14.39 5.71
CA LYS A 54 -14.26 15.37 6.10
C LYS A 54 -13.69 16.76 6.45
N SER A 55 -12.39 16.85 6.64
CA SER A 55 -11.67 18.09 6.97
C SER A 55 -10.20 17.97 6.52
N THR A 56 -9.47 19.09 6.53
CA THR A 56 -8.03 19.10 6.28
C THR A 56 -7.26 18.28 7.32
N SER A 57 -7.66 18.33 8.59
CA SER A 57 -7.04 17.52 9.65
C SER A 57 -7.28 16.02 9.44
N ASP A 58 -8.49 15.62 9.06
CA ASP A 58 -8.84 14.23 8.72
C ASP A 58 -8.10 13.76 7.45
N PHE A 59 -7.88 14.66 6.49
CA PHE A 59 -7.09 14.37 5.29
C PHE A 59 -5.64 14.03 5.64
N ILE A 60 -4.99 14.88 6.45
CA ILE A 60 -3.60 14.68 6.90
C ILE A 60 -3.50 13.40 7.73
N TYR A 61 -4.44 13.19 8.66
CA TYR A 61 -4.47 11.98 9.48
C TYR A 61 -4.55 10.69 8.65
N LYS A 62 -5.25 10.69 7.51
CA LYS A 62 -5.40 9.52 6.63
C LYS A 62 -4.23 9.34 5.66
N LEU A 63 -3.31 10.30 5.53
CA LEU A 63 -2.06 10.14 4.79
C LEU A 63 -0.99 9.49 5.68
N LYS A 64 -1.13 8.18 5.92
CA LYS A 64 -0.18 7.34 6.67
C LYS A 64 0.45 6.28 5.77
#